data_AF-A0ABD1WFB8-F1
#
_entry.id   AF-A0ABD1WFB8-F1
#
_cell.length_a   1.000
_cell.length_b   1.000
_cell.length_c   1.000
_cell.angle_alpha   90.00
_cell.angle_beta   90.00
_cell.angle_gamma   90.00
#
_symmetry.space_group_name_H-M   'P 1'
#
loop_
_entity.id
_entity.type
_entity.pdbx_description
1 polymer ?
#
loop_
_entity_poly.entity_id
_entity_poly.type
_entity_poly.pdbx_seq_one_letter_code
_entity_poly.pdbx_strand_id
1 'polypeptide(L)'
;MAFRSREVVKKIMKKIGGDENLAPGVKEQLKKCAPNSKVVMGRAHRGLYAGRHIQFGNRVSEDGGNKTRRNWKPNVQEKRLFSYILDRHIRVKVTTHAIRCIDKAWWD
;
A
#
# COMPACT_ATOMS: atom_id res chain seq x y z
N MET A 1 -3.30 -1.18 3.68
CA MET A 1 -4.01 -2.33 4.30
C MET A 1 -3.39 -3.67 3.88
N ALA A 2 -3.24 -3.96 2.59
CA ALA A 2 -2.67 -5.23 2.09
C ALA A 2 -1.28 -5.61 2.63
N PHE A 3 -0.38 -4.64 2.84
CA PHE A 3 0.97 -4.96 3.32
C PHE A 3 0.99 -5.43 4.78
N ARG A 4 0.31 -4.69 5.67
CA ARG A 4 0.19 -5.05 7.09
C ARG A 4 -0.54 -6.38 7.31
N SER A 5 -1.63 -6.62 6.59
CA SER A 5 -2.32 -7.92 6.70
C SER A 5 -1.44 -9.07 6.22
N ARG A 6 -0.61 -8.86 5.20
CA ARG A 6 0.38 -9.86 4.75
C ARG A 6 1.49 -10.12 5.75
N GLU A 7 2.00 -9.09 6.42
CA GLU A 7 2.99 -9.24 7.51
C GLU A 7 2.42 -10.02 8.69
N VAL A 8 1.18 -9.72 9.07
CA VAL A 8 0.45 -10.46 10.13
C VAL A 8 0.30 -11.93 9.72
N VAL A 9 -0.15 -12.20 8.50
CA VAL A 9 -0.27 -13.57 7.97
C VAL A 9 1.08 -14.28 7.95
N LYS A 10 2.16 -13.61 7.51
CA LYS A 10 3.53 -14.16 7.53
C LYS A 10 4.01 -14.48 8.95
N LYS A 11 3.69 -13.62 9.92
CA LYS A 11 4.03 -13.83 11.35
C LYS A 11 3.28 -15.03 11.93
N ILE A 12 2.01 -15.19 11.57
CA ILE A 12 1.18 -16.33 11.95
C ILE A 12 1.74 -17.63 11.34
N MET A 13 2.03 -17.65 10.04
CA MET A 13 2.62 -18.81 9.36
C MET A 13 3.97 -19.21 9.97
N LYS A 14 4.81 -18.23 10.34
CA LYS A 14 6.08 -18.49 11.04
C LYS A 14 5.87 -19.13 12.42
N LYS A 15 4.82 -18.73 13.15
CA LYS A 15 4.48 -19.28 14.48
C LYS A 15 3.94 -20.71 14.40
N ILE A 16 3.29 -21.07 13.29
CA ILE A 16 2.72 -22.40 13.05
C ILE A 16 3.78 -23.39 12.49
N GLY A 17 5.02 -22.94 12.26
CA GLY A 17 6.11 -23.80 11.79
C GLY A 17 6.10 -24.04 10.27
N GLY A 18 5.46 -23.17 9.49
CA GLY A 18 5.49 -23.22 8.02
C GLY A 18 4.23 -23.81 7.36
N ASP A 19 4.28 -23.88 6.03
CA ASP A 19 3.14 -24.26 5.16
C ASP A 19 2.90 -25.77 5.06
N GLU A 20 3.72 -26.55 5.76
CA GLU A 20 3.83 -28.01 5.70
C GLU A 20 2.91 -28.66 6.74
N ASN A 21 2.72 -27.99 7.87
CA ASN A 21 1.86 -28.44 8.97
C ASN A 21 0.38 -28.05 8.78
N LEU A 22 0.04 -27.30 7.73
CA LEU A 22 -1.35 -26.92 7.45
C LEU A 22 -2.04 -28.01 6.64
N ALA A 23 -3.24 -28.40 7.09
CA ALA A 23 -4.13 -29.22 6.28
C ALA A 23 -4.37 -28.57 4.91
N PRO A 24 -4.39 -29.34 3.82
CA PRO A 24 -4.43 -28.81 2.45
C PRO A 24 -5.61 -27.86 2.19
N GLY A 25 -6.78 -28.12 2.79
CA GLY A 25 -7.95 -27.22 2.70
C GLY A 25 -7.75 -25.85 3.36
N VAL A 26 -7.04 -25.81 4.50
CA VAL A 26 -6.74 -24.55 5.20
C VAL A 26 -5.74 -23.72 4.39
N LYS A 27 -4.77 -24.38 3.74
CA LYS A 27 -3.77 -23.72 2.88
C LYS A 27 -4.42 -23.01 1.69
N GLU A 28 -5.40 -23.64 1.06
CA GLU A 28 -6.15 -23.04 -0.04
C GLU A 28 -7.01 -21.85 0.40
N GLN A 29 -7.68 -21.96 1.54
CA GLN A 29 -8.44 -20.86 2.13
C GLN A 29 -7.53 -19.68 2.49
N LEU A 30 -6.36 -19.96 3.07
CA LEU A 30 -5.41 -18.93 3.47
C LEU A 30 -4.83 -18.19 2.25
N LYS A 31 -4.57 -18.89 1.15
CA LYS A 31 -4.19 -18.29 -0.14
C LYS A 31 -5.28 -17.38 -0.72
N LYS A 32 -6.56 -17.74 -0.55
CA LYS A 32 -7.71 -16.90 -0.98
C LYS A 32 -7.88 -15.65 -0.11
N CYS A 33 -7.65 -15.76 1.20
CA CYS A 33 -7.78 -14.65 2.15
C CYS A 33 -6.57 -13.71 2.16
N ALA A 34 -5.39 -14.19 1.73
CA ALA A 34 -4.19 -13.37 1.70
C ALA A 34 -4.32 -12.23 0.66
N PRO A 35 -3.93 -11.00 1.02
CA PRO A 35 -4.01 -9.86 0.12
C PRO A 35 -3.05 -10.02 -1.06
N ASN A 36 -3.60 -9.97 -2.28
CA ASN A 36 -2.82 -10.15 -3.51
C ASN A 36 -1.92 -8.94 -3.80
N SER A 37 -0.60 -9.14 -3.78
CA SER A 37 0.38 -8.09 -4.07
C SER A 37 0.47 -7.69 -5.55
N LYS A 38 -0.19 -8.42 -6.46
CA LYS A 38 -0.25 -8.07 -7.89
C LYS A 38 -1.23 -6.92 -8.16
N VAL A 39 -2.20 -6.67 -7.27
CA VAL A 39 -3.21 -5.63 -7.44
C VAL A 39 -2.69 -4.31 -6.87
N VAL A 40 -1.69 -3.75 -7.55
CA VAL A 40 -1.09 -2.47 -7.21
C VAL A 40 -1.14 -1.56 -8.43
N MET A 41 -1.49 -0.29 -8.24
CA MET A 41 -1.51 0.67 -9.32
C MET A 41 -0.15 0.78 -10.01
N GLY A 42 -0.14 0.76 -11.35
CA GLY A 42 1.07 0.88 -12.19
C GLY A 42 1.98 2.06 -11.82
N ARG A 43 1.37 3.14 -11.29
CA ARG A 43 2.06 4.34 -10.81
C ARG A 43 2.85 4.14 -9.52
N ALA A 44 2.43 3.22 -8.65
CA ALA A 44 3.12 2.93 -7.39
C ALA A 44 4.43 2.18 -7.60
N HIS A 45 4.58 1.45 -8.71
CA HIS A 45 5.85 0.78 -9.03
C HIS A 45 6.98 1.77 -9.36
N ARG A 46 6.64 2.98 -9.80
CA ARG A 46 7.59 4.01 -10.25
C ARG A 46 7.83 5.12 -9.21
N GLY A 47 7.26 5.02 -8.01
CA GLY A 47 7.36 6.08 -7.01
C GLY A 47 7.05 5.62 -5.59
N LEU A 48 7.25 6.51 -4.63
CA LEU A 48 7.08 6.23 -3.21
C LEU A 48 5.66 6.61 -2.76
N TYR A 49 4.77 5.62 -2.73
CA TYR A 49 3.36 5.85 -2.38
C TYR A 49 3.00 5.48 -0.93
N ALA A 50 3.90 4.85 -0.17
CA ALA A 50 3.70 4.46 1.23
C ALA A 50 2.36 3.74 1.49
N GLY A 51 1.99 2.80 0.60
CA GLY A 51 0.77 2.02 0.70
C GLY A 51 -0.54 2.80 0.43
N ARG A 52 -0.47 4.07 0.02
CA ARG A 52 -1.62 4.83 -0.48
C ARG A 52 -1.97 4.38 -1.89
N HIS A 53 -3.26 4.18 -2.15
CA HIS A 53 -3.78 3.69 -3.42
C HIS A 53 -4.94 4.56 -3.89
N ILE A 54 -5.23 4.53 -5.19
CA ILE A 54 -6.47 5.14 -5.72
C ILE A 54 -7.66 4.40 -5.11
N GLN A 55 -8.60 5.16 -4.56
CA GLN A 55 -9.89 4.62 -4.11
C GLN A 55 -10.94 4.86 -5.19
N PHE A 56 -11.80 3.88 -5.39
CA PHE A 56 -12.92 3.95 -6.31
C PHE A 56 -14.22 3.90 -5.52
N GLY A 57 -15.23 4.64 -5.96
CA GLY A 57 -16.54 4.65 -5.32
C GLY A 57 -17.49 5.57 -6.06
N ASN A 58 -18.49 6.07 -5.35
CA ASN A 58 -19.55 6.88 -5.95
C ASN A 58 -19.60 8.26 -5.28
N ARG A 59 -19.88 9.31 -6.06
CA ARG A 59 -20.48 10.53 -5.54
C ARG A 59 -21.98 10.25 -5.39
N VAL A 60 -22.54 10.56 -4.22
CA VAL A 60 -23.97 10.42 -3.95
C VAL A 60 -24.54 11.83 -3.89
N SER A 61 -25.63 12.11 -4.61
CA SER A 61 -26.32 13.40 -4.51
C SER A 61 -27.04 13.52 -3.17
N GLU A 62 -27.10 14.74 -2.65
CA GLU A 62 -27.64 15.05 -1.33
C GLU A 62 -29.16 14.79 -1.27
N ASP A 63 -29.90 15.32 -2.25
CA ASP A 63 -31.38 15.27 -2.23
C ASP A 63 -31.99 14.00 -2.82
N GLY A 64 -31.26 13.37 -3.75
CA GLY A 64 -31.82 12.32 -4.63
C GLY A 64 -31.11 10.98 -4.58
N GLY A 65 -30.05 10.83 -3.80
CA GLY A 65 -29.30 9.57 -3.68
C GLY A 65 -28.66 9.07 -4.98
N ASN A 66 -28.61 9.89 -6.03
CA ASN A 66 -28.09 9.52 -7.34
C ASN A 66 -26.60 9.21 -7.24
N LYS A 67 -26.20 8.03 -7.74
CA LYS A 67 -24.83 7.51 -7.61
C LYS A 67 -24.08 7.68 -8.92
N THR A 68 -23.06 8.54 -8.93
CA THR A 68 -22.15 8.70 -10.08
C THR A 68 -20.77 8.15 -9.73
N ARG A 69 -20.15 7.39 -10.65
CA ARG A 69 -18.80 6.83 -10.42
C ARG A 69 -17.77 7.95 -10.24
N ARG A 70 -16.92 7.84 -9.22
CA ARG A 70 -15.77 8.73 -8.99
C ARG A 70 -14.54 7.95 -8.53
N ASN A 71 -13.39 8.61 -8.59
CA ASN A 71 -12.16 8.14 -7.97
C ASN A 71 -11.58 9.21 -7.04
N TRP A 72 -10.83 8.75 -6.03
CA TRP A 72 -10.01 9.61 -5.16
C TRP A 72 -8.55 9.23 -5.37
N LYS A 73 -7.79 10.17 -5.93
CA LYS A 73 -6.36 9.99 -6.20
C LYS A 73 -5.56 10.46 -4.96
N PRO A 74 -4.47 9.77 -4.61
CA PRO A 74 -3.57 10.26 -3.58
C PRO A 74 -2.89 11.56 -4.04
N ASN A 75 -2.58 12.45 -3.10
CA ASN A 75 -1.79 13.65 -3.36
C ASN A 75 -0.33 13.26 -3.61
N VAL A 76 0.10 13.28 -4.86
CA VAL A 76 1.43 12.87 -5.32
C VAL A 76 2.14 14.08 -5.87
N GLN A 77 3.36 14.32 -5.37
CA GLN A 77 4.21 15.43 -5.76
C GLN A 77 5.54 14.88 -6.29
N GLU A 78 6.09 15.52 -7.31
CA GLU A 78 7.46 15.25 -7.75
C GLU A 78 8.41 16.10 -6.91
N LYS A 79 9.32 15.45 -6.18
CA LYS A 79 10.26 16.12 -5.28
C LYS A 79 11.67 15.57 -5.45
N ARG A 80 12.64 16.44 -5.16
CA ARG A 80 14.06 16.11 -5.04
C ARG A 80 14.35 15.88 -3.56
N LEU A 81 14.69 14.65 -3.20
CA LEU A 81 15.06 14.28 -1.85
C LEU A 81 16.56 14.00 -1.82
N PHE A 82 17.25 14.51 -0.81
CA PHE A 82 18.68 14.26 -0.63
C PHE A 82 18.91 12.89 0.01
N SER A 83 19.85 12.11 -0.54
CA SER A 83 20.29 10.85 0.03
C SER A 83 21.73 10.97 0.51
N TYR A 84 21.96 10.86 1.81
CA TYR A 84 23.31 10.89 2.39
C TYR A 84 24.20 9.76 1.86
N ILE A 85 23.64 8.56 1.66
CA ILE A 85 24.40 7.39 1.20
C ILE A 85 24.91 7.57 -0.23
N LEU A 86 24.13 8.25 -1.08
CA LEU A 86 24.48 8.47 -2.49
C LEU A 86 25.05 9.87 -2.75
N ASP A 87 25.16 10.69 -1.70
CA ASP A 87 25.56 12.10 -1.73
C ASP A 87 24.93 12.92 -2.88
N ARG A 88 23.64 12.68 -3.15
CA ARG A 88 22.94 13.31 -4.28
C ARG A 88 21.45 13.48 -4.05
N HIS A 89 20.88 14.42 -4.79
CA HIS A 89 19.43 14.60 -4.88
C HIS A 89 18.81 13.60 -5.85
N ILE A 90 17.85 12.82 -5.38
CA ILE A 90 17.07 11.85 -6.17
C ILE A 90 15.71 12.45 -6.48
N ARG A 91 15.33 12.46 -7.77
CA ARG A 91 14.01 12.87 -8.23
C ARG A 91 13.06 11.68 -8.18
N VAL A 92 12.03 11.78 -7.35
CA VAL A 92 11.01 10.73 -7.21
C VAL A 92 9.61 11.33 -7.09
N LYS A 93 8.62 10.57 -7.55
CA LYS A 93 7.21 10.87 -7.28
C LYS A 93 6.84 10.30 -5.92
N VAL A 94 6.47 11.17 -5.00
CA VAL A 94 6.26 10.82 -3.58
C VAL A 94 4.87 11.30 -3.15
N THR A 95 4.16 10.51 -2.36
CA THR A 95 2.92 11.00 -1.73
C THR A 95 3.24 11.90 -0.55
N THR A 96 2.38 12.88 -0.25
CA THR A 96 2.57 13.77 0.91
C THR A 96 2.68 12.99 2.23
N HIS A 97 1.99 11.85 2.32
CA HIS A 97 2.13 10.92 3.44
C HIS A 97 3.53 10.31 3.53
N ALA A 98 4.13 9.90 2.41
CA ALA A 98 5.47 9.35 2.38
C ALA A 98 6.52 10.42 2.72
N ILE A 99 6.35 11.66 2.26
CA ILE A 99 7.20 12.80 2.66
C ILE A 99 7.20 12.93 4.18
N ARG A 100 6.01 13.00 4.81
CA ARG A 100 5.90 13.08 6.27
C ARG A 100 6.55 11.90 7.00
N CYS A 101 6.50 10.70 6.43
CA CYS A 101 7.18 9.53 7.00
C CYS A 101 8.71 9.63 6.90
N ILE A 102 9.23 10.19 5.81
CA ILE A 102 10.66 10.43 5.62
C ILE A 102 11.15 11.46 6.61
N ASP A 103 10.43 12.59 6.72
CA ASP A 103 10.75 13.64 7.69
C ASP A 103 10.77 13.07 9.11
N LYS A 104 9.76 12.27 9.48
CA LYS A 104 9.71 11.64 10.81
C LYS A 104 10.92 10.73 11.06
N ALA A 105 11.28 9.86 10.12
CA ALA A 105 12.39 8.92 10.27
C ALA A 105 13.78 9.57 10.22
N TRP A 106 13.85 10.87 9.92
CA TRP A 106 15.08 11.67 10.00
C TRP A 106 15.27 12.31 11.37
N TRP A 107 14.17 12.62 12.06
CA TRP A 107 14.18 13.25 13.37
C TRP A 107 14.25 12.25 14.53
N ASP A 108 13.81 11.00 14.30
CA ASP A 108 13.93 9.87 15.22
C ASP A 108 15.21 9.06 14.94
#